data_AF-A0A9D6SIG9-F1
#
_entry.id   AF-A0A9D6SIG9-F1
#
_cell.length_a   1.000
_cell.length_b   1.000
_cell.length_c   1.000
_cell.angle_alpha   90.00
_cell.angle_beta   90.00
_cell.angle_gamma   90.00
#
_symmetry.space_group_name_H-M   'P 1'
#
loop_
_entity.id
_entity.type
_entity.pdbx_description
1 polymer ?
#
loop_
_entity_poly.entity_id
_entity_poly.type
_entity_poly.pdbx_seq_one_letter_code
_entity_poly.pdbx_strand_id
1 'polypeptide(L)'
;MLLPRHQSISALRKALNLLVFAAGLQASLFAGERPRAEAAAVTERVLARALIVDTHADTIGWLMQGRCRLDDPASSCMISIPKMRQGHLAAEFFSIWVSTTLPSREYVPGAVAEFEAVHQQVERFPNDLGVATTADEIVRLHEQGKIAILMGVEGGHTISDNLLVLGAYYRLGARYMTLTHTAHTSWADSSKGKPRSNGLTDFGRSVVREMNRLGMMVDISHVSDKTFADALAVTRAPLIASHSSCRALAHHSRNLTDDMIRALAKNGGVIQINFYSPFIDDTFAAALKKLKPKMDAEVALARAARKRERKQFTNEDEVMIRRRYAPQLPILPMERIADHIDHAVKVGGVDHVGLGSDFDGVDFIPRGMEDASKLPDLVRELARRGYSEEDLLKILGGNILRVLRDVERVSREMQSGK
;
A
#
# COMPACT_ATOMS: atom_id res chain seq x y z
N MET A 1 6.15 74.96 34.28
CA MET A 1 7.62 74.92 34.43
C MET A 1 8.03 73.45 34.54
N LEU A 2 8.79 72.97 33.55
CA LEU A 2 9.68 71.79 33.56
C LEU A 2 9.10 70.36 33.69
N LEU A 3 9.06 69.66 32.55
CA LEU A 3 9.34 68.22 32.40
C LEU A 3 10.84 67.93 32.63
N PRO A 4 11.26 66.71 33.03
CA PRO A 4 11.67 65.65 32.06
C PRO A 4 11.28 64.21 32.51
N ARG A 5 10.70 63.35 31.65
CA ARG A 5 11.28 62.39 30.66
C ARG A 5 11.87 61.06 31.21
N HIS A 6 11.27 59.98 30.70
CA HIS A 6 11.76 58.60 30.46
C HIS A 6 12.03 57.65 31.64
N GLN A 7 11.30 56.52 31.69
CA GLN A 7 11.81 55.23 31.19
C GLN A 7 10.77 54.07 31.31
N SER A 8 10.74 53.26 30.25
CA SER A 8 10.48 51.81 30.19
C SER A 8 9.06 51.24 30.39
N ILE A 9 8.46 50.94 29.23
CA ILE A 9 7.41 49.96 28.99
C ILE A 9 7.99 48.55 29.26
N SER A 10 7.69 47.90 30.39
CA SER A 10 7.84 46.42 30.51
C SER A 10 7.23 45.80 31.78
N ALA A 11 6.06 46.24 32.23
CA ALA A 11 5.44 45.63 33.42
C ALA A 11 3.93 45.43 33.28
N LEU A 12 3.46 44.88 32.15
CA LEU A 12 2.06 44.46 32.02
C LEU A 12 1.88 43.38 30.93
N ARG A 13 2.65 42.29 30.99
CA ARG A 13 2.49 41.11 30.10
C ARG A 13 3.05 39.82 30.73
N LYS A 14 2.65 39.53 31.96
CA LYS A 14 2.90 38.22 32.62
C LYS A 14 1.69 37.84 33.49
N ALA A 15 0.52 37.75 32.88
CA ALA A 15 -0.68 37.17 33.51
C ALA A 15 -1.76 36.88 32.45
N LEU A 16 -1.40 36.20 31.36
CA LEU A 16 -2.37 35.59 30.44
C LEU A 16 -1.61 34.62 29.53
N ASN A 17 -1.55 33.35 29.93
CA ASN A 17 -1.27 32.17 29.09
C ASN A 17 -1.14 30.93 29.98
N LEU A 18 -2.16 30.68 30.79
CA LEU A 18 -2.28 29.45 31.57
C LEU A 18 -3.76 29.09 31.68
N LEU A 19 -4.38 28.88 30.52
CA LEU A 19 -5.71 28.29 30.35
C LEU A 19 -5.88 28.00 28.86
N VAL A 20 -5.52 26.79 28.46
CA VAL A 20 -6.11 25.91 27.42
C VAL A 20 -5.01 24.89 27.08
N PHE A 21 -4.79 23.92 27.96
CA PHE A 21 -4.15 22.66 27.62
C PHE A 21 -4.72 21.59 28.55
N ALA A 22 -6.00 21.31 28.39
CA ALA A 22 -6.67 20.17 28.97
C ALA A 22 -7.87 19.80 28.11
N ALA A 23 -8.01 18.49 27.85
CA ALA A 23 -9.11 17.82 27.15
C ALA A 23 -9.10 17.89 25.62
N GLY A 24 -8.16 17.16 25.02
CA GLY A 24 -8.28 16.57 23.69
C GLY A 24 -8.04 15.05 23.75
N LEU A 25 -8.58 14.38 24.77
CA LEU A 25 -8.61 12.92 24.82
C LEU A 25 -9.79 12.46 23.97
N GLN A 26 -9.65 12.41 22.64
CA GLN A 26 -10.59 11.65 21.81
C GLN A 26 -10.22 10.17 21.93
N ALA A 27 -10.57 9.60 23.07
CA ALA A 27 -10.80 8.18 23.16
C ALA A 27 -12.13 7.88 22.45
N SER A 28 -12.13 7.77 21.13
CA SER A 28 -13.16 6.99 20.43
C SER A 28 -12.78 5.51 20.52
N LEU A 29 -12.71 5.01 21.75
CA LEU A 29 -12.63 3.58 22.02
C LEU A 29 -14.05 3.04 21.92
N PHE A 30 -14.34 2.42 20.77
CA PHE A 30 -15.50 1.56 20.49
C PHE A 30 -16.83 2.10 21.06
N ALA A 31 -17.41 3.09 20.38
CA ALA A 31 -18.86 3.18 20.39
C ALA A 31 -19.40 1.80 19.97
N GLY A 32 -20.33 1.22 20.75
CA GLY A 32 -20.88 -0.11 20.47
C GLY A 32 -21.38 -0.24 19.03
N GLU A 33 -21.50 -1.47 18.53
CA GLU A 33 -21.88 -1.73 17.13
C GLU A 33 -23.08 -0.87 16.70
N ARG A 34 -22.89 -0.07 15.65
CA ARG A 34 -23.95 0.78 15.12
C ARG A 34 -25.06 -0.09 14.52
N PRO A 35 -26.34 0.29 14.73
CA PRO A 35 -27.45 -0.32 14.01
C PRO A 35 -27.21 -0.30 12.50
N ARG A 36 -27.61 -1.37 11.80
CA ARG A 36 -27.36 -1.54 10.36
C ARG A 36 -27.83 -0.37 9.50
N ALA A 37 -28.98 0.22 9.83
CA ALA A 37 -29.52 1.38 9.12
C ALA A 37 -28.65 2.64 9.29
N GLU A 38 -28.12 2.85 10.50
CA GLU A 38 -27.21 3.96 10.79
C GLU A 38 -25.87 3.78 10.09
N ALA A 39 -25.30 2.56 10.14
CA ALA A 39 -24.08 2.22 9.43
C ALA A 39 -24.21 2.47 7.93
N ALA A 40 -25.33 2.05 7.31
CA ALA A 40 -25.59 2.30 5.89
C ALA A 40 -25.66 3.80 5.57
N ALA A 41 -26.33 4.60 6.40
CA ALA A 41 -26.40 6.05 6.20
C ALA A 41 -25.03 6.74 6.32
N VAL A 42 -24.18 6.29 7.25
CA VAL A 42 -22.78 6.76 7.36
C VAL A 42 -22.00 6.37 6.10
N THR A 43 -22.13 5.12 5.65
CA THR A 43 -21.46 4.63 4.43
C THR A 43 -21.81 5.48 3.22
N GLU A 44 -23.08 5.76 2.97
CA GLU A 44 -23.51 6.60 1.84
C GLU A 44 -22.87 7.99 1.88
N ARG A 45 -22.86 8.65 3.05
CA ARG A 45 -22.28 9.98 3.21
C ARG A 45 -20.76 10.01 3.06
N VAL A 46 -20.08 8.92 3.43
CA VAL A 46 -18.63 8.76 3.22
C VAL A 46 -18.33 8.49 1.75
N LEU A 47 -18.99 7.51 1.13
CA LEU A 47 -18.77 7.14 -0.28
C LEU A 47 -19.07 8.29 -1.27
N ALA A 48 -19.91 9.25 -0.89
CA ALA A 48 -20.18 10.45 -1.67
C ALA A 48 -19.00 11.45 -1.74
N ARG A 49 -17.99 11.33 -0.86
CA ARG A 49 -16.87 12.29 -0.78
C ARG A 49 -15.49 11.66 -0.56
N ALA A 50 -15.41 10.38 -0.24
CA ALA A 50 -14.16 9.70 0.03
C ALA A 50 -13.34 9.55 -1.23
N LEU A 51 -12.06 9.88 -1.13
CA LEU A 51 -11.05 9.45 -2.09
C LEU A 51 -10.56 8.08 -1.63
N ILE A 52 -11.20 7.00 -2.07
CA ILE A 52 -10.70 5.65 -1.77
C ILE A 52 -9.43 5.42 -2.59
N VAL A 53 -8.32 5.16 -1.90
CA VAL A 53 -7.00 4.90 -2.50
C VAL A 53 -6.55 3.52 -2.07
N ASP A 54 -6.34 2.67 -3.05
CA ASP A 54 -5.65 1.39 -2.88
C ASP A 54 -4.20 1.53 -3.32
N THR A 55 -3.26 1.08 -2.48
CA THR A 55 -1.83 1.27 -2.71
C THR A 55 -1.13 0.09 -3.37
N HIS A 56 -1.84 -1.00 -3.69
CA HIS A 56 -1.19 -2.14 -4.32
C HIS A 56 -2.16 -3.07 -5.06
N ALA A 57 -2.03 -3.11 -6.39
CA ALA A 57 -2.62 -4.15 -7.25
C ALA A 57 -1.67 -4.59 -8.38
N ASP A 58 -1.56 -5.89 -8.64
CA ASP A 58 -0.67 -6.51 -9.65
C ASP A 58 -1.37 -6.78 -11.00
N THR A 59 -2.40 -6.01 -11.32
CA THR A 59 -3.24 -6.22 -12.51
C THR A 59 -2.46 -6.14 -13.83
N ILE A 60 -1.36 -5.39 -13.90
CA ILE A 60 -0.66 -5.11 -15.16
C ILE A 60 -0.05 -6.38 -15.78
N GLY A 61 0.54 -7.27 -14.98
CA GLY A 61 1.08 -8.55 -15.46
C GLY A 61 0.01 -9.42 -16.13
N TRP A 62 -1.23 -9.37 -15.64
CA TRP A 62 -2.38 -10.06 -16.24
C TRP A 62 -2.83 -9.42 -17.55
N LEU A 63 -2.84 -8.08 -17.62
CA LEU A 63 -3.19 -7.33 -18.84
C LEU A 63 -2.17 -7.56 -19.95
N MET A 64 -0.88 -7.52 -19.63
CA MET A 64 0.21 -7.77 -20.59
C MET A 64 0.14 -9.18 -21.19
N GLN A 65 -0.42 -10.14 -20.45
CA GLN A 65 -0.63 -11.50 -20.93
C GLN A 65 -1.97 -11.71 -21.65
N GLY A 66 -2.77 -10.66 -21.80
CA GLY A 66 -4.09 -10.73 -22.41
C GLY A 66 -5.09 -11.61 -21.64
N ARG A 67 -4.87 -11.79 -20.32
CA ARG A 67 -5.71 -12.69 -19.49
C ARG A 67 -6.94 -12.00 -18.93
N CYS A 68 -6.92 -10.68 -18.88
CA CYS A 68 -8.04 -9.88 -18.44
C CYS A 68 -8.09 -8.55 -19.22
N ARG A 69 -9.12 -7.76 -18.96
CA ARG A 69 -9.35 -6.48 -19.62
C ARG A 69 -9.78 -5.44 -18.62
N LEU A 70 -9.30 -4.21 -18.80
CA LEU A 70 -9.63 -3.12 -17.89
C LEU A 70 -11.01 -2.51 -18.17
N ASP A 71 -11.57 -2.67 -19.37
CA ASP A 71 -12.88 -2.13 -19.76
C ASP A 71 -14.06 -3.10 -19.57
N ASP A 72 -13.79 -4.31 -19.06
CA ASP A 72 -14.79 -5.37 -18.97
C ASP A 72 -15.36 -5.50 -17.54
N PRO A 73 -16.69 -5.37 -17.33
CA PRO A 73 -17.31 -5.63 -16.03
C PRO A 73 -17.19 -7.10 -15.61
N ALA A 74 -17.09 -8.03 -16.56
CA ALA A 74 -16.86 -9.45 -16.32
C ALA A 74 -15.38 -9.83 -16.34
N SER A 75 -14.47 -8.85 -16.25
CA SER A 75 -13.03 -9.09 -16.21
C SER A 75 -12.67 -10.13 -15.14
N SER A 76 -11.79 -11.04 -15.52
CA SER A 76 -11.23 -12.07 -14.65
C SER A 76 -10.26 -11.49 -13.60
N CYS A 77 -9.78 -10.26 -13.81
CA CYS A 77 -9.00 -9.51 -12.84
C CYS A 77 -9.90 -8.91 -11.75
N MET A 78 -9.33 -8.76 -10.56
CA MET A 78 -9.92 -8.09 -9.40
C MET A 78 -10.02 -6.58 -9.62
N ILE A 79 -9.21 -6.03 -10.54
CA ILE A 79 -9.33 -4.65 -11.01
C ILE A 79 -9.87 -4.61 -12.46
N SER A 80 -10.89 -3.78 -12.66
CA SER A 80 -11.30 -3.24 -13.97
C SER A 80 -11.98 -1.89 -13.75
N ILE A 81 -12.05 -1.02 -14.76
CA ILE A 81 -12.72 0.29 -14.69
C ILE A 81 -14.13 0.13 -14.12
N PRO A 82 -15.02 -0.76 -14.64
CA PRO A 82 -16.35 -0.93 -14.04
C PRO A 82 -16.32 -1.33 -12.55
N LYS A 83 -15.41 -2.22 -12.15
CA LYS A 83 -15.27 -2.66 -10.76
C LYS A 83 -14.74 -1.54 -9.86
N MET A 84 -13.75 -0.77 -10.32
CA MET A 84 -13.23 0.40 -9.62
C MET A 84 -14.32 1.46 -9.44
N ARG A 85 -15.13 1.73 -10.48
CA ARG A 85 -16.26 2.67 -10.40
C ARG A 85 -17.31 2.21 -9.39
N GLN A 86 -17.72 0.94 -9.47
CA GLN A 86 -18.67 0.37 -8.51
C GLN A 86 -18.09 0.36 -7.08
N GLY A 87 -16.76 0.19 -6.97
CA GLY A 87 -16.01 0.22 -5.73
C GLY A 87 -15.78 1.61 -5.13
N HIS A 88 -16.18 2.68 -5.83
CA HIS A 88 -15.84 4.06 -5.48
C HIS A 88 -14.33 4.33 -5.38
N LEU A 89 -13.51 3.56 -6.10
CA LEU A 89 -12.07 3.73 -6.10
C LEU A 89 -11.70 5.03 -6.83
N ALA A 90 -11.05 5.94 -6.11
CA ALA A 90 -10.60 7.22 -6.64
C ALA A 90 -9.17 7.14 -7.18
N ALA A 91 -8.32 6.30 -6.59
CA ALA A 91 -6.97 6.05 -7.07
C ALA A 91 -6.51 4.61 -6.82
N GLU A 92 -5.68 4.12 -7.74
CA GLU A 92 -5.02 2.82 -7.66
C GLU A 92 -3.52 2.98 -7.89
N PHE A 93 -2.70 2.29 -7.10
CA PHE A 93 -1.27 2.15 -7.39
C PHE A 93 -1.04 0.79 -8.03
N PHE A 94 -0.84 0.78 -9.34
CA PHE A 94 -0.43 -0.43 -10.04
C PHE A 94 1.01 -0.79 -9.68
N SER A 95 1.19 -2.03 -9.27
CA SER A 95 2.48 -2.64 -8.99
C SER A 95 3.27 -2.83 -10.29
N ILE A 96 4.48 -2.30 -10.31
CA ILE A 96 5.49 -2.54 -11.33
C ILE A 96 6.40 -3.62 -10.78
N TRP A 97 6.03 -4.86 -11.09
CA TRP A 97 6.68 -6.04 -10.54
C TRP A 97 7.39 -6.86 -11.62
N VAL A 98 8.58 -7.36 -11.29
CA VAL A 98 9.32 -8.28 -12.15
C VAL A 98 9.76 -9.48 -11.34
N SER A 99 9.47 -10.68 -11.84
CA SER A 99 9.85 -11.91 -11.16
C SER A 99 11.35 -12.01 -10.92
N THR A 100 11.73 -12.28 -9.66
CA THR A 100 13.11 -12.50 -9.24
C THR A 100 13.72 -13.78 -9.82
N THR A 101 12.91 -14.67 -10.42
CA THR A 101 13.39 -15.89 -11.09
C THR A 101 13.93 -15.62 -12.49
N LEU A 102 13.71 -14.43 -13.05
CA LEU A 102 14.26 -14.04 -14.34
C LEU A 102 15.76 -13.70 -14.22
N PRO A 103 16.54 -13.83 -15.32
CA PRO A 103 17.90 -13.32 -15.36
C PRO A 103 17.94 -11.81 -15.08
N SER A 104 18.96 -11.34 -14.36
CA SER A 104 19.05 -9.93 -13.93
C SER A 104 19.02 -8.93 -15.08
N ARG A 105 19.51 -9.30 -16.27
CA ARG A 105 19.44 -8.47 -17.48
C ARG A 105 18.01 -8.14 -17.92
N GLU A 106 17.02 -8.93 -17.50
CA GLU A 106 15.59 -8.74 -17.82
C GLU A 106 14.89 -7.85 -16.80
N TYR A 107 15.51 -7.53 -15.66
CA TYR A 107 14.87 -6.76 -14.59
C TYR A 107 14.50 -5.35 -15.03
N VAL A 108 15.45 -4.60 -15.60
CA VAL A 108 15.19 -3.23 -16.07
C VAL A 108 14.25 -3.21 -17.27
N PRO A 109 14.46 -4.00 -18.35
CA PRO A 109 13.53 -4.05 -19.47
C PRO A 109 12.12 -4.49 -19.07
N GLY A 110 11.99 -5.47 -18.18
CA GLY A 110 10.70 -5.94 -17.67
C GLY A 110 9.94 -4.84 -16.94
N ALA A 111 10.59 -4.12 -16.02
CA ALA A 111 9.95 -3.01 -15.31
C ALA A 111 9.57 -1.87 -16.27
N VAL A 112 10.39 -1.54 -17.26
CA VAL A 112 10.04 -0.54 -18.29
C VAL A 112 8.83 -0.98 -19.10
N ALA A 113 8.71 -2.27 -19.43
CA ALA A 113 7.55 -2.80 -20.14
C ALA A 113 6.25 -2.70 -19.30
N GLU A 114 6.33 -2.94 -17.99
CA GLU A 114 5.20 -2.77 -17.06
C GLU A 114 4.81 -1.28 -16.94
N PHE A 115 5.77 -0.36 -16.81
CA PHE A 115 5.50 1.10 -16.84
C PHE A 115 4.77 1.51 -18.12
N GLU A 116 5.29 1.08 -19.26
CA GLU A 116 4.70 1.36 -20.57
C GLU A 116 3.30 0.77 -20.70
N ALA A 117 3.07 -0.45 -20.19
CA ALA A 117 1.75 -1.07 -20.20
C ALA A 117 0.72 -0.26 -19.39
N VAL A 118 1.12 0.32 -18.24
CA VAL A 118 0.26 1.24 -17.48
C VAL A 118 -0.10 2.47 -18.31
N HIS A 119 0.89 3.15 -18.88
CA HIS A 119 0.68 4.34 -19.70
C HIS A 119 -0.25 4.05 -20.89
N GLN A 120 -0.05 2.93 -21.58
CA GLN A 120 -0.92 2.49 -22.67
C GLN A 120 -2.37 2.25 -22.23
N GLN A 121 -2.62 1.73 -21.02
CA GLN A 121 -3.99 1.62 -20.52
C GLN A 121 -4.62 3.00 -20.29
N VAL A 122 -3.87 3.94 -19.72
CA VAL A 122 -4.38 5.30 -19.49
C VAL A 122 -4.66 6.01 -20.82
N GLU A 123 -3.77 5.89 -21.81
CA GLU A 123 -3.95 6.44 -23.16
C GLU A 123 -5.14 5.82 -23.89
N ARG A 124 -5.43 4.55 -23.64
CA ARG A 124 -6.58 3.85 -24.23
C ARG A 124 -7.90 4.27 -23.60
N PHE A 125 -7.91 4.65 -22.33
CA PHE A 125 -9.12 5.04 -21.58
C PHE A 125 -8.99 6.45 -21.00
N PRO A 126 -8.72 7.50 -21.81
CA PRO A 126 -8.36 8.82 -21.32
C PRO A 126 -9.53 9.56 -20.67
N ASN A 127 -10.77 9.12 -20.91
CA ASN A 127 -11.97 9.66 -20.27
C ASN A 127 -12.18 9.08 -18.86
N ASP A 128 -11.63 7.89 -18.59
CA ASP A 128 -11.83 7.18 -17.33
C ASP A 128 -10.62 7.27 -16.41
N LEU A 129 -9.42 7.30 -16.99
CA LEU A 129 -8.16 7.21 -16.27
C LEU A 129 -7.30 8.45 -16.48
N GLY A 130 -6.42 8.73 -15.52
CA GLY A 130 -5.32 9.67 -15.69
C GLY A 130 -4.16 9.28 -14.81
N VAL A 131 -2.92 9.47 -15.29
CA VAL A 131 -1.74 9.27 -14.43
C VAL A 131 -1.67 10.40 -13.41
N ALA A 132 -1.53 10.03 -12.14
CA ALA A 132 -1.17 10.95 -11.07
C ALA A 132 0.23 10.64 -10.56
N THR A 133 0.93 11.70 -10.22
CA THR A 133 2.27 11.65 -9.66
C THR A 133 2.42 12.54 -8.44
N THR A 134 1.35 13.20 -8.00
CA THR A 134 1.29 13.95 -6.75
C THR A 134 -0.05 13.72 -6.08
N ALA A 135 -0.11 14.00 -4.77
CA ALA A 135 -1.38 13.92 -4.04
C ALA A 135 -2.45 14.87 -4.61
N ASP A 136 -2.06 16.04 -5.09
CA ASP A 136 -2.99 17.03 -5.63
C ASP A 136 -3.48 16.64 -7.05
N GLU A 137 -2.67 15.91 -7.82
CA GLU A 137 -3.13 15.32 -9.08
C GLU A 137 -4.18 14.23 -8.87
N ILE A 138 -4.11 13.46 -7.78
CA ILE A 138 -5.17 12.50 -7.41
C ILE A 138 -6.50 13.23 -7.20
N VAL A 139 -6.48 14.29 -6.38
CA VAL A 139 -7.68 15.10 -6.08
C VAL A 139 -8.24 15.69 -7.38
N ARG A 140 -7.39 16.32 -8.19
CA ARG A 140 -7.78 16.96 -9.45
C ARG A 140 -8.39 15.96 -10.44
N LEU A 141 -7.83 14.76 -10.57
CA LEU A 141 -8.37 13.74 -11.47
C LEU A 141 -9.72 13.22 -10.99
N HIS A 142 -9.89 13.03 -9.68
CA HIS A 142 -11.17 12.64 -9.10
C HIS A 142 -12.25 13.70 -9.35
N GLU A 143 -11.94 14.99 -9.18
CA GLU A 143 -12.86 16.11 -9.50
C GLU A 143 -13.25 16.13 -10.99
N GLN A 144 -12.37 15.64 -11.87
CA GLN A 144 -12.65 15.46 -13.30
C GLN A 144 -13.46 14.20 -13.62
N GLY A 145 -13.88 13.44 -12.59
CA GLY A 145 -14.58 12.18 -12.76
C GLY A 145 -13.67 11.05 -13.25
N LYS A 146 -12.34 11.18 -13.15
CA LYS A 146 -11.37 10.14 -13.53
C LYS A 146 -10.85 9.38 -12.32
N ILE A 147 -10.39 8.16 -12.55
CA ILE A 147 -9.64 7.36 -11.59
C ILE A 147 -8.16 7.70 -11.77
N ALA A 148 -7.51 8.10 -10.69
CA ALA A 148 -6.08 8.41 -10.69
C ALA A 148 -5.26 7.12 -10.66
N ILE A 149 -4.37 6.95 -11.63
CA ILE A 149 -3.47 5.81 -11.72
C ILE A 149 -2.08 6.25 -11.30
N LEU A 150 -1.54 5.56 -10.29
CA LEU A 150 -0.19 5.72 -9.81
C LEU A 150 0.58 4.42 -10.02
N MET A 151 1.90 4.49 -9.89
CA MET A 151 2.79 3.36 -10.10
C MET A 151 3.73 3.19 -8.91
N GLY A 152 3.88 1.94 -8.47
CA GLY A 152 4.75 1.56 -7.37
C GLY A 152 5.67 0.42 -7.77
N VAL A 153 6.98 0.58 -7.62
CA VAL A 153 7.93 -0.46 -8.00
C VAL A 153 8.04 -1.51 -6.90
N GLU A 154 7.60 -2.73 -7.16
CA GLU A 154 7.61 -3.80 -6.16
C GLU A 154 8.91 -4.63 -6.23
N GLY A 155 9.90 -4.18 -5.46
CA GLY A 155 11.16 -4.89 -5.25
C GLY A 155 12.37 -4.16 -5.82
N GLY A 156 13.33 -3.87 -4.95
CA GLY A 156 14.54 -3.13 -5.28
C GLY A 156 15.55 -3.89 -6.16
N HIS A 157 15.33 -5.16 -6.49
CA HIS A 157 16.16 -5.86 -7.49
C HIS A 157 16.01 -5.25 -8.88
N THR A 158 14.86 -4.62 -9.16
CA THR A 158 14.57 -3.99 -10.46
C THR A 158 15.52 -2.84 -10.80
N ILE A 159 15.98 -2.08 -9.80
CA ILE A 159 16.96 -1.00 -10.04
C ILE A 159 18.37 -1.49 -10.35
N SER A 160 18.62 -2.80 -10.27
CA SER A 160 19.90 -3.44 -10.64
C SER A 160 21.12 -2.73 -10.03
N ASP A 161 21.04 -2.44 -8.73
CA ASP A 161 22.07 -1.78 -7.93
C ASP A 161 22.53 -0.43 -8.50
N ASN A 162 21.62 0.29 -9.17
CA ASN A 162 21.94 1.54 -9.86
C ASN A 162 20.92 2.65 -9.56
N LEU A 163 21.38 3.70 -8.89
CA LEU A 163 20.55 4.86 -8.54
C LEU A 163 20.07 5.66 -9.78
N LEU A 164 20.76 5.56 -10.92
CA LEU A 164 20.28 6.18 -12.16
C LEU A 164 19.01 5.49 -12.67
N VAL A 165 18.88 4.18 -12.48
CA VAL A 165 17.66 3.43 -12.82
C VAL A 165 16.51 3.84 -11.90
N LEU A 166 16.77 3.98 -10.59
CA LEU A 166 15.79 4.52 -9.63
C LEU A 166 15.28 5.91 -10.06
N GLY A 167 16.20 6.81 -10.44
CA GLY A 167 15.85 8.13 -10.96
C GLY A 167 15.06 8.08 -12.27
N ALA A 168 15.35 7.11 -13.15
CA ALA A 168 14.58 6.89 -14.37
C ALA A 168 13.15 6.42 -14.07
N TYR A 169 12.97 5.47 -13.14
CA TYR A 169 11.65 5.00 -12.72
C TYR A 169 10.79 6.12 -12.12
N TYR A 170 11.39 7.01 -11.32
CA TYR A 170 10.68 8.19 -10.82
C TYR A 170 10.14 9.08 -11.97
N ARG A 171 10.94 9.27 -13.03
CA ARG A 171 10.54 10.04 -14.22
C ARG A 171 9.49 9.34 -15.07
N LEU A 172 9.48 8.01 -15.09
CA LEU A 172 8.42 7.20 -15.70
C LEU A 172 7.10 7.24 -14.91
N GLY A 173 7.12 7.81 -13.69
CA GLY A 173 5.92 8.07 -12.89
C GLY A 173 5.85 7.29 -11.58
N ALA A 174 6.84 6.47 -11.24
CA ALA A 174 6.86 5.75 -9.96
C ALA A 174 6.83 6.71 -8.76
N ARG A 175 5.98 6.43 -7.78
CA ARG A 175 5.86 7.23 -6.54
C ARG A 175 6.11 6.46 -5.25
N TYR A 176 6.25 5.15 -5.32
CA TYR A 176 6.96 4.39 -4.28
C TYR A 176 7.85 3.32 -4.89
N MET A 177 8.78 2.81 -4.08
CA MET A 177 9.45 1.52 -4.35
C MET A 177 9.52 0.68 -3.07
N THR A 178 9.12 -0.57 -3.17
CA THR A 178 9.30 -1.59 -2.13
C THR A 178 10.75 -2.06 -2.13
N LEU A 179 11.44 -1.93 -0.99
CA LEU A 179 12.90 -2.16 -0.95
C LEU A 179 13.31 -3.60 -1.32
N THR A 180 12.44 -4.57 -1.06
CA THR A 180 12.62 -5.98 -1.43
C THR A 180 11.28 -6.56 -1.87
N HIS A 181 11.29 -7.70 -2.56
CA HIS A 181 10.10 -8.54 -2.71
C HIS A 181 10.30 -9.84 -1.88
N THR A 182 9.97 -11.01 -2.40
CA THR A 182 10.18 -12.30 -1.73
C THR A 182 11.64 -12.76 -1.63
N ALA A 183 12.56 -12.11 -2.34
CA ALA A 183 14.00 -12.40 -2.30
C ALA A 183 14.80 -11.20 -1.76
N HIS A 184 15.94 -11.48 -1.15
CA HIS A 184 16.94 -10.47 -0.80
C HIS A 184 17.46 -9.77 -2.07
N THR A 185 17.75 -8.47 -1.98
CA THR A 185 18.61 -7.80 -2.96
C THR A 185 20.08 -7.95 -2.53
N SER A 186 21.03 -7.37 -3.27
CA SER A 186 22.42 -7.29 -2.79
C SER A 186 22.58 -6.31 -1.61
N TRP A 187 21.55 -5.51 -1.31
CA TRP A 187 21.63 -4.38 -0.38
C TRP A 187 20.51 -4.31 0.68
N ALA A 188 19.50 -5.18 0.61
CA ALA A 188 18.41 -5.25 1.56
C ALA A 188 17.92 -6.70 1.77
N ASP A 189 17.60 -7.03 3.02
CA ASP A 189 17.02 -8.33 3.39
C ASP A 189 15.49 -8.36 3.30
N SER A 190 14.95 -9.38 2.64
CA SER A 190 13.52 -9.71 2.64
C SER A 190 13.11 -10.39 3.95
N SER A 191 11.82 -10.31 4.28
CA SER A 191 11.14 -11.08 5.35
C SER A 191 11.15 -12.59 5.11
N LYS A 192 11.50 -13.03 3.91
CA LYS A 192 11.72 -14.44 3.55
C LYS A 192 13.21 -14.74 3.45
N GLY A 193 13.62 -15.85 4.06
CA GLY A 193 14.99 -16.35 3.99
C GLY A 193 15.81 -16.02 5.23
N LYS A 194 17.07 -16.47 5.23
CA LYS A 194 18.04 -16.13 6.28
C LYS A 194 18.68 -14.77 5.95
N PRO A 195 18.91 -13.89 6.93
CA PRO A 195 19.56 -12.60 6.69
C PRO A 195 20.87 -12.74 5.92
N ARG A 196 21.08 -11.89 4.92
CA ARG A 196 22.31 -11.82 4.11
C ARG A 196 23.03 -10.49 4.32
N SER A 197 22.28 -9.40 4.37
CA SER A 197 22.80 -8.03 4.50
C SER A 197 22.73 -7.50 5.94
N ASN A 198 22.08 -8.24 6.84
CA ASN A 198 21.74 -7.81 8.20
C ASN A 198 20.95 -6.49 8.19
N GLY A 199 19.92 -6.43 7.33
CA GLY A 199 19.11 -5.24 7.12
C GLY A 199 19.46 -4.50 5.83
N LEU A 200 19.90 -3.24 5.95
CA LEU A 200 20.40 -2.42 4.85
C LEU A 200 21.93 -2.31 4.87
N THR A 201 22.57 -2.52 3.71
CA THR A 201 23.96 -2.14 3.48
C THR A 201 24.10 -0.62 3.29
N ASP A 202 25.32 -0.09 3.22
CA ASP A 202 25.54 1.34 2.95
C ASP A 202 24.96 1.80 1.62
N PHE A 203 24.98 0.92 0.61
CA PHE A 203 24.28 1.17 -0.66
C PHE A 203 22.77 1.24 -0.44
N GLY A 204 22.19 0.28 0.30
CA GLY A 204 20.76 0.30 0.64
C GLY A 204 20.33 1.55 1.41
N ARG A 205 21.18 2.05 2.33
CA ARG A 205 20.95 3.34 3.00
C ARG A 205 21.00 4.50 2.02
N SER A 206 21.86 4.42 1.00
CA SER A 206 21.95 5.44 -0.07
C SER A 206 20.72 5.41 -0.99
N VAL A 207 20.16 4.23 -1.26
CA VAL A 207 18.87 4.07 -1.97
C VAL A 207 17.75 4.81 -1.21
N VAL A 208 17.60 4.56 0.10
CA VAL A 208 16.58 5.24 0.93
C VAL A 208 16.74 6.77 0.89
N ARG A 209 17.97 7.28 1.01
CA ARG A 209 18.24 8.72 0.93
C ARG A 209 17.91 9.31 -0.44
N GLU A 210 18.22 8.58 -1.52
CA GLU A 210 17.92 9.02 -2.88
C GLU A 210 16.40 9.05 -3.13
N MET A 211 15.66 8.07 -2.61
CA MET A 211 14.20 8.08 -2.64
C MET A 211 13.62 9.30 -1.92
N ASN A 212 14.11 9.63 -0.72
CA ASN A 212 13.70 10.87 -0.03
C ASN A 212 14.04 12.12 -0.83
N ARG A 213 15.22 12.18 -1.46
CA ARG A 213 15.64 13.31 -2.30
C ARG A 213 14.77 13.47 -3.54
N LEU A 214 14.34 12.36 -4.15
CA LEU A 214 13.44 12.38 -5.32
C LEU A 214 12.02 12.79 -4.94
N GLY A 215 11.55 12.41 -3.74
CA GLY A 215 10.14 12.45 -3.39
C GLY A 215 9.41 11.15 -3.73
N MET A 216 10.15 10.03 -3.73
CA MET A 216 9.61 8.69 -3.86
C MET A 216 9.39 8.10 -2.46
N MET A 217 8.19 7.61 -2.17
CA MET A 217 7.88 6.96 -0.90
C MET A 217 8.70 5.66 -0.76
N VAL A 218 9.25 5.46 0.44
CA VAL A 218 10.00 4.26 0.78
C VAL A 218 9.02 3.24 1.35
N ASP A 219 8.84 2.14 0.63
CA ASP A 219 7.91 1.09 1.01
C ASP A 219 8.61 -0.07 1.71
N ILE A 220 8.11 -0.39 2.92
CA ILE A 220 8.62 -1.43 3.82
C ILE A 220 7.75 -2.70 3.82
N SER A 221 6.77 -2.82 2.93
CA SER A 221 6.24 -4.15 2.60
C SER A 221 7.37 -5.10 2.18
N HIS A 222 7.20 -6.40 2.41
CA HIS A 222 8.15 -7.48 2.13
C HIS A 222 9.47 -7.51 2.91
N VAL A 223 9.94 -6.40 3.47
CA VAL A 223 11.28 -6.32 4.08
C VAL A 223 11.39 -7.10 5.39
N SER A 224 12.61 -7.48 5.76
CA SER A 224 12.88 -8.06 7.08
C SER A 224 12.70 -7.03 8.20
N ASP A 225 12.43 -7.48 9.43
CA ASP A 225 12.33 -6.60 10.61
C ASP A 225 13.57 -5.70 10.78
N LYS A 226 14.76 -6.22 10.46
CA LYS A 226 16.02 -5.46 10.53
C LYS A 226 16.13 -4.42 9.40
N THR A 227 15.69 -4.75 8.19
CA THR A 227 15.61 -3.79 7.08
C THR A 227 14.61 -2.68 7.36
N PHE A 228 13.46 -3.01 7.96
CA PHE A 228 12.50 -2.01 8.45
C PHE A 228 13.17 -1.05 9.45
N ALA A 229 13.83 -1.58 10.47
CA ALA A 229 14.49 -0.77 11.49
C ALA A 229 15.59 0.13 10.88
N ASP A 230 16.37 -0.38 9.94
CA ASP A 230 17.41 0.39 9.25
C ASP A 230 16.82 1.48 8.35
N ALA A 231 15.74 1.19 7.62
CA ALA A 231 15.05 2.17 6.77
C ALA A 231 14.48 3.31 7.62
N LEU A 232 13.82 2.96 8.74
CA LEU A 232 13.29 3.91 9.71
C LEU A 232 14.37 4.82 10.30
N ALA A 233 15.57 4.28 10.56
CA ALA A 233 16.69 5.05 11.09
C ALA A 233 17.33 6.00 10.06
N VAL A 234 17.14 5.76 8.76
CA VAL A 234 17.80 6.51 7.67
C VAL A 234 16.87 7.52 7.01
N THR A 235 15.59 7.20 6.92
CA THR A 235 14.63 8.02 6.19
C THR A 235 14.47 9.41 6.81
N ARG A 236 14.24 10.40 5.94
CA ARG A 236 13.84 11.77 6.32
C ARG A 236 12.36 12.05 6.06
N ALA A 237 11.69 11.20 5.30
CA ALA A 237 10.27 11.29 4.99
C ALA A 237 9.49 10.15 5.66
N PRO A 238 8.16 10.29 5.80
CA PRO A 238 7.31 9.18 6.23
C PRO A 238 7.47 7.95 5.34
N LEU A 239 7.49 6.76 5.96
CA LEU A 239 7.49 5.47 5.29
C LEU A 239 6.06 5.00 5.02
N ILE A 240 5.90 4.07 4.08
CA ILE A 240 4.66 3.33 3.89
C ILE A 240 4.92 1.84 4.03
N ALA A 241 3.95 1.07 4.51
CA ALA A 241 3.80 -0.34 4.16
C ALA A 241 2.62 -0.42 3.19
N SER A 242 2.89 -0.57 1.89
CA SER A 242 1.86 -0.46 0.83
C SER A 242 0.84 -1.60 0.82
N HIS A 243 1.15 -2.74 1.45
CA HIS A 243 0.33 -3.95 1.56
C HIS A 243 0.92 -4.90 2.61
N SER A 244 0.67 -4.61 3.88
CA SER A 244 1.05 -5.49 5.00
C SER A 244 -0.02 -5.51 6.09
N SER A 245 -0.08 -6.59 6.87
CA SER A 245 -1.10 -6.77 7.91
C SER A 245 -0.47 -6.88 9.30
N CYS A 246 -1.28 -7.23 10.31
CA CYS A 246 -0.90 -7.19 11.73
C CYS A 246 -0.44 -8.56 12.23
N ARG A 247 0.82 -8.65 12.69
CA ARG A 247 1.42 -9.93 13.11
C ARG A 247 0.77 -10.51 14.36
N ALA A 248 0.16 -9.65 15.18
CA ALA A 248 -0.58 -10.06 16.37
C ALA A 248 -1.85 -10.89 16.06
N LEU A 249 -2.43 -10.73 14.87
CA LEU A 249 -3.64 -11.45 14.46
C LEU A 249 -3.35 -12.62 13.50
N ALA A 250 -2.27 -12.52 12.74
CA ALA A 250 -1.79 -13.58 11.85
C ALA A 250 -0.25 -13.64 11.87
N HIS A 251 0.29 -14.75 12.36
CA HIS A 251 1.70 -14.96 12.67
C HIS A 251 2.52 -15.25 11.40
N HIS A 252 2.68 -14.21 10.58
CA HIS A 252 3.43 -14.26 9.34
C HIS A 252 4.56 -13.23 9.31
N SER A 253 5.74 -13.58 8.79
CA SER A 253 6.88 -12.66 8.72
C SER A 253 6.65 -11.47 7.78
N ARG A 254 5.66 -11.56 6.89
CA ARG A 254 5.19 -10.44 6.06
C ARG A 254 4.42 -9.37 6.84
N ASN A 255 3.89 -9.68 8.01
CA ASN A 255 3.10 -8.75 8.81
C ASN A 255 3.98 -7.96 9.77
N LEU A 256 3.56 -6.75 10.14
CA LEU A 256 4.27 -5.91 11.10
C LEU A 256 3.94 -6.30 12.54
N THR A 257 4.93 -6.25 13.43
CA THR A 257 4.68 -6.31 14.87
C THR A 257 4.04 -5.02 15.37
N ASP A 258 3.42 -5.06 16.55
CA ASP A 258 2.88 -3.85 17.17
C ASP A 258 3.93 -2.75 17.36
N ASP A 259 5.16 -3.13 17.71
CA ASP A 259 6.27 -2.17 17.86
C ASP A 259 6.65 -1.52 16.52
N MET A 260 6.63 -2.29 15.43
CA MET A 260 6.84 -1.74 14.09
C MET A 260 5.70 -0.80 13.70
N ILE A 261 4.43 -1.14 14.00
CA ILE A 261 3.28 -0.26 13.72
C ILE A 261 3.40 1.05 14.50
N ARG A 262 3.73 1.02 15.80
CA ARG A 262 3.95 2.23 16.61
C ARG A 262 5.12 3.06 16.08
N ALA A 263 6.21 2.41 15.68
CA ALA A 263 7.39 3.08 15.16
C ALA A 263 7.12 3.76 13.80
N LEU A 264 6.35 3.09 12.93
CA LEU A 264 5.87 3.64 11.66
C LEU A 264 4.96 4.86 11.89
N ALA A 265 4.01 4.76 12.83
CA ALA A 265 3.14 5.86 13.21
C ALA A 265 3.93 7.07 13.73
N LYS A 266 4.92 6.84 14.62
CA LYS A 266 5.81 7.90 15.14
C LYS A 266 6.62 8.60 14.02
N ASN A 267 6.96 7.89 12.96
CA ASN A 267 7.62 8.46 11.78
C ASN A 267 6.67 9.28 10.88
N GLY A 268 5.35 9.23 11.13
CA GLY A 268 4.32 9.87 10.31
C GLY A 268 3.79 8.96 9.19
N GLY A 269 4.27 7.72 9.11
CA GLY A 269 3.97 6.76 8.04
C GLY A 269 2.58 6.15 8.11
N VAL A 270 2.29 5.21 7.22
CA VAL A 270 0.98 4.54 7.13
C VAL A 270 1.17 3.05 6.82
N ILE A 271 0.43 2.18 7.52
CA ILE A 271 0.27 0.76 7.15
C ILE A 271 -1.01 0.60 6.34
N GLN A 272 -0.88 0.07 5.13
CA GLN A 272 -1.97 -0.21 4.21
C GLN A 272 -2.29 -1.70 4.33
N ILE A 273 -3.47 -2.02 4.87
CA ILE A 273 -3.83 -3.40 5.25
C ILE A 273 -4.02 -4.27 4.02
N ASN A 274 -3.30 -5.40 4.01
CA ASN A 274 -3.31 -6.41 2.95
C ASN A 274 -4.51 -7.36 3.09
N PHE A 275 -5.12 -7.77 1.97
CA PHE A 275 -6.30 -8.63 1.97
C PHE A 275 -5.98 -10.11 1.74
N TYR A 276 -4.72 -10.49 1.57
CA TYR A 276 -4.31 -11.86 1.29
C TYR A 276 -4.65 -12.79 2.45
N SER A 277 -5.49 -13.80 2.21
CA SER A 277 -6.06 -14.65 3.26
C SER A 277 -5.02 -15.28 4.20
N PRO A 278 -3.88 -15.84 3.73
CA PRO A 278 -2.83 -16.36 4.60
C PRO A 278 -2.06 -15.29 5.41
N PHE A 279 -2.15 -14.01 5.06
CA PHE A 279 -1.55 -12.91 5.81
C PHE A 279 -2.50 -12.29 6.83
N ILE A 280 -3.79 -12.66 6.82
CA ILE A 280 -4.78 -12.14 7.77
C ILE A 280 -5.45 -13.21 8.63
N ASP A 281 -5.15 -14.49 8.40
CA ASP A 281 -5.69 -15.57 9.23
C ASP A 281 -4.78 -16.80 9.31
N ASP A 282 -4.39 -17.16 10.53
CA ASP A 282 -3.53 -18.33 10.80
C ASP A 282 -4.20 -19.66 10.49
N THR A 283 -5.53 -19.75 10.64
CA THR A 283 -6.27 -20.99 10.33
C THR A 283 -6.26 -21.23 8.83
N PHE A 284 -6.48 -20.17 8.04
CA PHE A 284 -6.35 -20.22 6.58
C PHE A 284 -4.90 -20.57 6.18
N ALA A 285 -3.91 -19.88 6.75
CA ALA A 285 -2.49 -20.14 6.46
C ALA A 285 -2.09 -21.60 6.77
N ALA A 286 -2.54 -22.14 7.89
CA ALA A 286 -2.29 -23.53 8.28
C ALA A 286 -2.95 -24.53 7.32
N ALA A 287 -4.18 -24.26 6.86
CA ALA A 287 -4.85 -25.08 5.86
C ALA A 287 -4.11 -25.05 4.51
N LEU A 288 -3.72 -23.86 4.05
CA LEU A 288 -2.94 -23.68 2.82
C LEU A 288 -1.60 -24.42 2.89
N LYS A 289 -0.91 -24.35 4.03
CA LYS A 289 0.36 -25.07 4.25
C LYS A 289 0.23 -26.58 4.05
N LYS A 290 -0.91 -27.19 4.39
CA LYS A 290 -1.17 -28.63 4.17
C LYS A 290 -1.34 -28.97 2.69
N LEU A 291 -1.93 -28.06 1.90
CA LEU A 291 -2.13 -28.25 0.46
C LEU A 291 -0.90 -27.87 -0.38
N LYS A 292 -0.01 -27.02 0.16
CA LYS A 292 1.14 -26.48 -0.55
C LYS A 292 2.00 -27.53 -1.28
N PRO A 293 2.35 -28.70 -0.71
CA PRO A 293 3.14 -29.70 -1.44
C PRO A 293 2.45 -30.21 -2.72
N LYS A 294 1.11 -30.34 -2.70
CA LYS A 294 0.33 -30.75 -3.88
C LYS A 294 0.32 -29.65 -4.94
N MET A 295 0.06 -28.40 -4.51
CA MET A 295 0.10 -27.23 -5.39
C MET A 295 1.47 -27.07 -6.05
N ASP A 296 2.55 -27.16 -5.25
CA ASP A 296 3.93 -27.01 -5.74
C ASP A 296 4.29 -28.10 -6.76
N ALA A 297 3.86 -29.34 -6.54
CA ALA A 297 4.06 -30.43 -7.49
C ALA A 297 3.36 -30.17 -8.83
N GLU A 298 2.12 -29.68 -8.79
CA GLU A 298 1.36 -29.35 -10.01
C GLU A 298 1.95 -28.15 -10.76
N VAL A 299 2.35 -27.11 -10.02
CA VAL A 299 3.07 -25.94 -10.57
C VAL A 299 4.38 -26.39 -11.24
N ALA A 300 5.15 -27.27 -10.61
CA ALA A 300 6.39 -27.80 -11.16
C ALA A 300 6.15 -28.58 -12.47
N LEU A 301 5.09 -29.40 -12.52
CA LEU A 301 4.70 -30.12 -13.74
C LEU A 301 4.30 -29.17 -14.87
N ALA A 302 3.47 -28.18 -14.58
CA ALA A 302 3.04 -27.17 -15.55
C ALA A 302 4.22 -26.34 -16.07
N ARG A 303 5.14 -25.93 -15.19
CA ARG A 303 6.37 -25.22 -15.54
C ARG A 303 7.27 -26.05 -16.44
N ALA A 304 7.44 -27.34 -16.13
CA ALA A 304 8.20 -28.25 -16.99
C ALA A 304 7.56 -28.44 -18.36
N ALA A 305 6.22 -28.47 -18.44
CA ALA A 305 5.48 -28.56 -19.71
C ALA A 305 5.68 -27.30 -20.57
N ARG A 306 5.48 -26.10 -20.02
CA ARG A 306 5.75 -24.82 -20.71
C ARG A 306 7.19 -24.75 -21.24
N LYS A 307 8.16 -25.17 -20.42
CA LYS A 307 9.58 -25.22 -20.81
C LYS A 307 9.82 -26.13 -22.02
N ARG A 308 9.17 -27.31 -22.09
CA ARG A 308 9.25 -28.21 -23.26
C ARG A 308 8.68 -27.57 -24.52
N GLU A 309 7.65 -26.75 -24.38
CA GLU A 309 7.04 -25.96 -25.46
C GLU A 309 7.82 -24.69 -25.81
N ARG A 310 8.95 -24.41 -25.14
CA ARG A 310 9.71 -23.15 -25.25
C ARG A 310 8.85 -21.91 -24.95
N LYS A 311 7.84 -22.06 -24.09
CA LYS A 311 7.01 -20.97 -23.58
C LYS A 311 7.46 -20.59 -22.17
N GLN A 312 7.31 -19.32 -21.84
CA GLN A 312 7.49 -18.83 -20.48
C GLN A 312 6.35 -19.33 -19.59
N PHE A 313 6.68 -19.73 -18.36
CA PHE A 313 5.72 -19.97 -17.29
C PHE A 313 5.66 -18.72 -16.43
N THR A 314 4.47 -18.15 -16.26
CA THR A 314 4.29 -16.84 -15.61
C THR A 314 3.76 -16.98 -14.18
N ASN A 315 3.72 -15.87 -13.43
CA ASN A 315 3.16 -15.86 -12.07
C ASN A 315 1.65 -16.16 -12.11
N GLU A 316 0.97 -15.66 -13.12
CA GLU A 316 -0.45 -15.81 -13.37
C GLU A 316 -0.79 -17.27 -13.70
N ASP A 317 0.10 -18.00 -14.40
CA ASP A 317 -0.02 -19.46 -14.54
C ASP A 317 -0.04 -20.15 -13.17
N GLU A 318 0.86 -19.74 -12.28
CA GLU A 318 0.94 -20.27 -10.91
C GLU A 318 -0.32 -19.95 -10.10
N VAL A 319 -0.77 -18.69 -10.12
CA VAL A 319 -1.98 -18.23 -9.42
C VAL A 319 -3.22 -19.00 -9.91
N MET A 320 -3.40 -19.17 -11.23
CA MET A 320 -4.53 -19.94 -11.75
C MET A 320 -4.49 -21.42 -11.32
N ILE A 321 -3.30 -22.03 -11.24
CA ILE A 321 -3.15 -23.39 -10.74
C ILE A 321 -3.58 -23.46 -9.27
N ARG A 322 -3.09 -22.54 -8.44
CA ARG A 322 -3.37 -22.54 -7.00
C ARG A 322 -4.84 -22.26 -6.69
N ARG A 323 -5.48 -21.34 -7.41
CA ARG A 323 -6.91 -21.01 -7.27
C ARG A 323 -7.85 -22.22 -7.43
N ARG A 324 -7.46 -23.25 -8.19
CA ARG A 324 -8.25 -24.50 -8.32
C ARG A 324 -8.42 -25.28 -7.01
N TYR A 325 -7.59 -25.01 -6.02
CA TYR A 325 -7.67 -25.63 -4.69
C TYR A 325 -8.54 -24.85 -3.70
N ALA A 326 -9.09 -23.68 -4.08
CA ALA A 326 -9.93 -22.87 -3.20
C ALA A 326 -11.10 -23.66 -2.55
N PRO A 327 -11.78 -24.60 -3.23
CA PRO A 327 -12.83 -25.40 -2.59
C PRO A 327 -12.37 -26.31 -1.43
N GLN A 328 -11.05 -26.52 -1.27
CA GLN A 328 -10.46 -27.32 -0.20
C GLN A 328 -9.98 -26.47 0.99
N LEU A 329 -10.07 -25.14 0.88
CA LEU A 329 -9.64 -24.19 1.90
C LEU A 329 -10.83 -23.67 2.72
N PRO A 330 -10.60 -23.25 3.98
CA PRO A 330 -11.67 -22.65 4.78
C PRO A 330 -12.15 -21.34 4.13
N ILE A 331 -13.44 -21.05 4.30
CA ILE A 331 -13.99 -19.76 3.89
C ILE A 331 -13.59 -18.72 4.93
N LEU A 332 -12.91 -17.67 4.49
CA LEU A 332 -12.54 -16.52 5.33
C LEU A 332 -13.45 -15.33 5.01
N PRO A 333 -14.14 -14.73 5.99
CA PRO A 333 -15.04 -13.60 5.73
C PRO A 333 -14.28 -12.26 5.70
N MET A 334 -14.77 -11.27 4.95
CA MET A 334 -14.12 -9.97 4.76
C MET A 334 -13.91 -9.17 6.06
N GLU A 335 -14.71 -9.46 7.09
CA GLU A 335 -14.62 -8.88 8.43
C GLU A 335 -13.24 -9.10 9.06
N ARG A 336 -12.50 -10.12 8.63
CA ARG A 336 -11.10 -10.32 9.07
C ARG A 336 -10.18 -9.20 8.59
N ILE A 337 -10.45 -8.58 7.44
CA ILE A 337 -9.74 -7.36 7.02
C ILE A 337 -10.02 -6.23 8.01
N ALA A 338 -11.29 -6.04 8.40
CA ALA A 338 -11.67 -5.03 9.36
C ALA A 338 -11.08 -5.28 10.76
N ASP A 339 -10.89 -6.54 11.18
CA ASP A 339 -10.19 -6.88 12.43
C ASP A 339 -8.73 -6.37 12.41
N HIS A 340 -8.06 -6.50 11.27
CA HIS A 340 -6.71 -5.98 11.08
C HIS A 340 -6.66 -4.46 11.08
N ILE A 341 -7.66 -3.79 10.49
CA ILE A 341 -7.80 -2.33 10.56
C ILE A 341 -7.99 -1.90 12.02
N ASP A 342 -8.91 -2.53 12.76
CA ASP A 342 -9.15 -2.23 14.19
C ASP A 342 -7.89 -2.37 15.04
N HIS A 343 -7.14 -3.45 14.84
CA HIS A 343 -5.90 -3.66 15.58
C HIS A 343 -4.84 -2.63 15.22
N ALA A 344 -4.65 -2.33 13.93
CA ALA A 344 -3.70 -1.32 13.49
C ALA A 344 -4.07 0.08 14.02
N VAL A 345 -5.36 0.44 14.01
CA VAL A 345 -5.86 1.71 14.57
C VAL A 345 -5.62 1.77 16.07
N LYS A 346 -5.88 0.67 16.80
CA LYS A 346 -5.64 0.59 18.24
C LYS A 346 -4.15 0.74 18.60
N VAL A 347 -3.25 0.23 17.77
CA VAL A 347 -1.80 0.22 18.03
C VAL A 347 -1.11 1.50 17.55
N GLY A 348 -1.40 1.93 16.32
CA GLY A 348 -0.72 3.03 15.63
C GLY A 348 -1.53 4.32 15.56
N GLY A 349 -2.83 4.29 15.84
CA GLY A 349 -3.73 5.42 15.68
C GLY A 349 -4.37 5.48 14.29
N VAL A 350 -5.57 6.08 14.21
CA VAL A 350 -6.38 6.14 12.99
C VAL A 350 -5.71 6.90 11.84
N ASP A 351 -4.80 7.82 12.15
CA ASP A 351 -4.06 8.60 11.15
C ASP A 351 -2.97 7.78 10.42
N HIS A 352 -2.78 6.50 10.77
CA HIS A 352 -1.66 5.69 10.29
C HIS A 352 -2.08 4.36 9.67
N VAL A 353 -3.36 4.24 9.27
CA VAL A 353 -3.92 3.01 8.66
C VAL A 353 -4.61 3.35 7.34
N GLY A 354 -4.53 2.46 6.36
CA GLY A 354 -5.36 2.51 5.15
C GLY A 354 -5.40 1.19 4.39
N LEU A 355 -5.56 1.22 3.07
CA LEU A 355 -5.90 0.06 2.24
C LEU A 355 -4.80 -0.27 1.21
N GLY A 356 -4.43 -1.54 1.13
CA GLY A 356 -3.42 -2.05 0.19
C GLY A 356 -3.77 -3.48 -0.21
N SER A 357 -4.73 -3.64 -1.11
CA SER A 357 -5.49 -4.88 -1.28
C SER A 357 -4.66 -6.09 -1.67
N ASP A 358 -3.59 -5.87 -2.45
CA ASP A 358 -2.86 -6.94 -3.13
C ASP A 358 -3.74 -7.64 -4.20
N PHE A 359 -4.72 -6.91 -4.75
CA PHE A 359 -5.60 -7.41 -5.82
C PHE A 359 -4.76 -7.85 -7.02
N ASP A 360 -5.17 -8.97 -7.63
CA ASP A 360 -4.47 -9.64 -8.73
C ASP A 360 -3.04 -10.16 -8.41
N GLY A 361 -2.44 -9.78 -7.29
CA GLY A 361 -1.16 -10.30 -6.77
C GLY A 361 -1.31 -11.61 -6.00
N VAL A 362 -2.52 -11.89 -5.50
CA VAL A 362 -2.79 -13.00 -4.59
C VAL A 362 -3.63 -14.12 -5.20
N ASP A 363 -3.43 -15.34 -4.70
CA ASP A 363 -4.21 -16.51 -5.09
C ASP A 363 -5.51 -16.68 -4.29
N PHE A 364 -5.61 -16.15 -3.06
CA PHE A 364 -6.80 -16.31 -2.21
C PHE A 364 -7.18 -15.03 -1.45
N ILE A 365 -8.40 -14.57 -1.65
CA ILE A 365 -8.97 -13.39 -0.99
C ILE A 365 -10.21 -13.77 -0.15
N PRO A 366 -10.55 -12.99 0.90
CA PRO A 366 -11.76 -13.23 1.69
C PRO A 366 -13.05 -13.16 0.88
N ARG A 367 -14.03 -13.95 1.29
CA ARG A 367 -15.41 -13.87 0.81
C ARG A 367 -15.99 -12.51 1.16
N GLY A 368 -16.65 -11.88 0.19
CA GLY A 368 -17.15 -10.51 0.30
C GLY A 368 -16.10 -9.47 -0.11
N MET A 369 -14.88 -9.86 -0.49
CA MET A 369 -13.86 -8.98 -1.06
C MET A 369 -13.29 -9.57 -2.36
N GLU A 370 -14.16 -10.09 -3.22
CA GLU A 370 -13.74 -10.78 -4.44
C GLU A 370 -12.99 -9.89 -5.44
N ASP A 371 -13.31 -8.59 -5.46
CA ASP A 371 -12.71 -7.59 -6.34
C ASP A 371 -13.00 -6.16 -5.85
N ALA A 372 -12.48 -5.14 -6.56
CA ALA A 372 -12.63 -3.74 -6.17
C ALA A 372 -14.08 -3.27 -6.02
N SER A 373 -15.06 -3.93 -6.66
CA SER A 373 -16.48 -3.57 -6.52
C SER A 373 -17.02 -3.75 -5.10
N LYS A 374 -16.27 -4.46 -4.23
CA LYS A 374 -16.65 -4.80 -2.86
C LYS A 374 -16.12 -3.84 -1.80
N LEU A 375 -15.31 -2.86 -2.17
CA LEU A 375 -14.80 -1.86 -1.21
C LEU A 375 -15.93 -1.16 -0.41
N PRO A 376 -17.10 -0.81 -0.99
CA PRO A 376 -18.25 -0.28 -0.23
C PRO A 376 -18.74 -1.18 0.90
N ASP A 377 -18.60 -2.50 0.76
CA ASP A 377 -19.02 -3.46 1.79
C ASP A 377 -18.05 -3.40 2.99
N LEU A 378 -16.75 -3.21 2.76
CA LEU A 378 -15.77 -2.96 3.82
C LEU A 378 -16.02 -1.61 4.51
N VAL A 379 -16.36 -0.55 3.75
CA VAL A 379 -16.73 0.75 4.34
C VAL A 379 -17.94 0.61 5.26
N ARG A 380 -18.92 -0.21 4.86
CA ARG A 380 -20.11 -0.51 5.67
C ARG A 380 -19.76 -1.28 6.94
N GLU A 381 -18.86 -2.25 6.85
CA GLU A 381 -18.40 -2.99 8.02
C GLU A 381 -17.68 -2.07 9.01
N LEU A 382 -16.78 -1.21 8.56
CA LEU A 382 -16.11 -0.24 9.43
C LEU A 382 -17.12 0.78 10.01
N ALA A 383 -18.07 1.27 9.23
CA ALA A 383 -19.13 2.13 9.74
C ALA A 383 -19.98 1.44 10.83
N ARG A 384 -20.25 0.14 10.68
CA ARG A 384 -20.94 -0.71 11.67
C ARG A 384 -20.13 -0.86 12.95
N ARG A 385 -18.80 -0.95 12.85
CA ARG A 385 -17.87 -1.01 14.00
C ARG A 385 -17.70 0.31 14.75
N GLY A 386 -18.35 1.39 14.30
CA GLY A 386 -18.40 2.65 15.03
C GLY A 386 -17.40 3.72 14.57
N TYR A 387 -16.66 3.51 13.48
CA TYR A 387 -15.76 4.54 12.92
C TYR A 387 -16.54 5.77 12.47
N SER A 388 -16.11 6.97 12.88
CA SER A 388 -16.73 8.22 12.45
C SER A 388 -16.55 8.45 10.94
N GLU A 389 -17.33 9.36 10.35
CA GLU A 389 -17.12 9.77 8.95
C GLU A 389 -15.69 10.29 8.74
N GLU A 390 -15.16 11.05 9.69
CA GLU A 390 -13.79 11.60 9.62
C GLU A 390 -12.74 10.49 9.64
N ASP A 391 -12.88 9.52 10.53
CA ASP A 391 -11.96 8.38 10.62
C ASP A 391 -11.99 7.54 9.34
N LEU A 392 -13.17 7.31 8.77
CA LEU A 392 -13.31 6.59 7.51
C LEU A 392 -12.64 7.36 6.36
N LEU A 393 -12.78 8.68 6.27
CA LEU A 393 -12.11 9.48 5.24
C LEU A 393 -10.59 9.42 5.36
N LYS A 394 -10.05 9.32 6.58
CA LYS A 394 -8.62 9.11 6.84
C LYS A 394 -8.17 7.74 6.35
N ILE A 395 -8.82 6.67 6.81
CA ILE A 395 -8.48 5.28 6.48
C ILE A 395 -8.57 5.03 4.97
N LEU A 396 -9.63 5.52 4.32
CA LEU A 396 -9.90 5.23 2.92
C LEU A 396 -8.91 5.89 1.96
N GLY A 397 -8.24 6.98 2.35
CA GLY A 397 -7.23 7.59 1.49
C GLY A 397 -6.60 8.87 2.01
N GLY A 398 -7.24 9.55 2.98
CA GLY A 398 -6.69 10.77 3.57
C GLY A 398 -5.28 10.58 4.15
N ASN A 399 -5.02 9.43 4.78
CA ASN A 399 -3.72 9.12 5.38
C ASN A 399 -2.61 8.96 4.34
N ILE A 400 -2.86 8.22 3.25
CA ILE A 400 -1.84 8.06 2.19
C ILE A 400 -1.64 9.36 1.42
N LEU A 401 -2.69 10.15 1.19
CA LEU A 401 -2.55 11.49 0.59
C LEU A 401 -1.70 12.42 1.45
N ARG A 402 -1.85 12.39 2.79
CA ARG A 402 -0.97 13.13 3.71
C ARG A 402 0.47 12.68 3.54
N VAL A 403 0.73 11.37 3.60
CA VAL A 403 2.08 10.82 3.49
C VAL A 403 2.74 11.20 2.17
N LEU A 404 2.00 11.13 1.05
CA LEU A 404 2.49 11.54 -0.25
C LEU A 404 2.87 13.03 -0.28
N ARG A 405 2.03 13.93 0.25
CA ARG A 405 2.35 15.37 0.39
C ARG A 405 3.58 15.63 1.26
N ASP A 406 3.72 14.90 2.36
CA ASP A 406 4.87 15.04 3.25
C ASP A 406 6.17 14.60 2.56
N VAL A 407 6.13 13.50 1.80
CA VAL A 407 7.28 13.02 1.02
C VAL A 407 7.66 14.02 -0.07
N GLU A 408 6.69 14.60 -0.78
CA GLU A 408 6.93 15.68 -1.73
C GLU A 408 7.54 16.93 -1.07
N ARG A 409 7.05 17.30 0.12
CA ARG A 409 7.58 18.44 0.89
C ARG A 409 9.02 18.21 1.31
N VAL A 410 9.34 17.05 1.87
CA VAL A 410 10.71 16.68 2.26
C VAL A 410 11.65 16.71 1.06
N SER A 411 11.20 16.22 -0.10
CA SER A 411 11.97 16.30 -1.36
C SER A 411 12.30 17.74 -1.74
N ARG A 412 11.31 18.65 -1.70
CA ARG A 412 11.52 20.08 -1.97
C ARG A 412 12.54 20.71 -1.01
N GLU A 413 12.41 20.46 0.29
CA GLU A 413 13.33 20.96 1.32
C GLU A 413 14.77 20.45 1.12
N MET A 414 14.93 19.17 0.77
CA MET A 414 16.23 18.57 0.51
C MET A 414 16.89 19.09 -0.77
N GLN A 415 16.10 19.48 -1.77
CA GLN A 415 16.62 20.02 -3.03
C GLN A 415 16.88 21.53 -2.97
N SER A 416 16.12 22.29 -2.18
CA SER A 416 16.34 23.73 -1.98
C SER A 416 17.50 24.05 -1.04
N GLY A 417 17.93 23.09 -0.22
CA GLY A 417 19.10 23.21 0.66
C GLY A 417 20.45 22.95 -0.04
N LYS A 418 20.45 22.80 -1.37
CA LYS A 418 21.64 22.83 -2.24
C LYS A 418 21.77 24.20 -2.86
#